data_AF-A0A249W5U4-F1
#
_entry.id   AF-A0A249W5U4-F1
#
_cell.length_a   1.000
_cell.length_b   1.000
_cell.length_c   1.000
_cell.angle_alpha   90.00
_cell.angle_beta   90.00
_cell.angle_gamma   90.00
#
_symmetry.space_group_name_H-M   'P 1'
#
loop_
_entity.id
_entity.type
_entity.pdbx_description
1 polymer ?
#
loop_
_entity_poly.entity_id
_entity_poly.type
_entity_poly.pdbx_seq_one_letter_code
_entity_poly.pdbx_strand_id
1 'polypeptide(L)'
;MPTPEPTSVTSSAYLLYDFAPFLSVAMAINFVSSFWTAIRYKAVNNFDRHRDDLVAELNAVYTSGNCSDSDPVIAFNEEAAGYKKKLSFLSKVATCIGVFLVLSQFLLLAIIGFAPQFSLTLFEAISMVFLSLVPSTLFRVIGAFYSNSSVKKLEKTSETIKRSAKAALNDNEKAAYDVQLSVGN
;
A
#
# COMPACT_ATOMS: atom_id res chain seq x y z
N MET A 1 38.12 -40.19 -39.16
CA MET A 1 37.03 -39.25 -38.80
C MET A 1 37.22 -38.91 -37.33
N PRO A 2 37.39 -37.63 -36.94
CA PRO A 2 37.42 -37.28 -35.53
C PRO A 2 36.02 -37.41 -34.95
N THR A 3 35.90 -38.15 -33.85
CA THR A 3 34.68 -38.26 -33.04
C THR A 3 34.35 -36.89 -32.44
N PRO A 4 33.09 -36.41 -32.52
CA PRO A 4 32.72 -35.15 -31.88
C PRO A 4 32.90 -35.29 -30.35
N GLU A 5 33.68 -34.39 -29.76
CA GLU A 5 33.78 -34.26 -28.31
C GLU A 5 32.39 -33.97 -27.74
N PRO A 6 32.00 -34.60 -26.62
CA PRO A 6 30.80 -34.20 -25.91
C PRO A 6 31.03 -32.78 -25.38
N THR A 7 30.30 -31.81 -25.95
CA THR A 7 30.13 -30.48 -25.36
C THR A 7 29.47 -30.68 -24.00
N SER A 8 30.30 -30.81 -22.97
CA SER A 8 29.86 -30.78 -21.58
C SER A 8 29.33 -29.38 -21.33
N VAL A 9 28.01 -29.24 -21.46
CA VAL A 9 27.31 -28.09 -20.89
C VAL A 9 27.58 -28.20 -19.39
N THR A 10 28.57 -27.45 -18.93
CA THR A 10 28.98 -27.39 -17.54
C THR A 10 27.83 -26.73 -16.80
N SER A 11 26.85 -27.54 -16.40
CA SER A 11 25.79 -27.11 -15.50
C SER A 11 26.51 -26.71 -14.23
N SER A 12 26.70 -25.41 -14.07
CA SER A 12 27.41 -24.83 -12.93
C SER A 12 26.54 -25.08 -11.71
N ALA A 13 26.82 -26.18 -11.02
CA ALA A 13 26.17 -26.59 -9.80
C ALA A 13 26.77 -25.76 -8.66
N TYR A 14 25.96 -24.91 -8.04
CA TYR A 14 26.36 -24.10 -6.89
C TYR A 14 25.95 -24.83 -5.62
N LEU A 15 26.82 -24.89 -4.62
CA LEU A 15 26.42 -25.43 -3.32
C LEU A 15 25.46 -24.46 -2.64
N LEU A 16 24.40 -25.00 -2.04
CA LEU A 16 23.35 -24.23 -1.37
C LEU A 16 23.91 -23.32 -0.27
N TYR A 17 24.92 -23.80 0.48
CA TYR A 17 25.57 -23.03 1.54
C TYR A 17 26.36 -21.82 1.00
N ASP A 18 27.02 -21.95 -0.14
CA ASP A 18 27.78 -20.87 -0.78
C ASP A 18 26.84 -19.81 -1.36
N PHE A 19 25.65 -20.23 -1.80
CA PHE A 19 24.63 -19.35 -2.35
C PHE A 19 23.86 -18.58 -1.28
N ALA A 20 23.45 -19.25 -0.20
CA ALA A 20 22.63 -18.67 0.85
C ALA A 20 23.16 -19.04 2.24
N PRO A 21 24.18 -18.32 2.76
CA PRO A 21 24.67 -18.54 4.09
C PRO A 21 23.56 -18.40 5.12
N PHE A 22 23.52 -19.28 6.12
CA PHE A 22 22.50 -19.32 7.17
C PHE A 22 22.21 -17.92 7.78
N LEU A 23 23.26 -17.17 8.08
CA LEU A 23 23.16 -15.83 8.66
C LEU A 23 22.46 -14.83 7.70
N SER A 24 22.75 -14.91 6.39
CA SER A 24 22.16 -14.04 5.37
C SER A 24 20.66 -14.28 5.23
N VAL A 25 20.23 -15.54 5.27
CA VAL A 25 18.81 -15.91 5.20
C VAL A 25 18.06 -15.43 6.45
N ALA A 26 18.65 -15.58 7.64
CA ALA A 26 18.06 -15.07 8.89
C ALA A 26 17.92 -13.54 8.89
N MET A 27 18.94 -12.82 8.40
CA MET A 27 18.85 -11.36 8.21
C MET A 27 17.77 -10.97 7.20
N ALA A 28 17.65 -11.71 6.10
CA ALA A 28 16.63 -11.48 5.09
C ALA A 28 15.21 -11.64 5.65
N ILE A 29 14.96 -12.65 6.48
CA ILE A 29 13.66 -12.86 7.16
C ILE A 29 13.31 -11.63 8.02
N ASN A 30 14.25 -11.18 8.86
CA ASN A 30 14.04 -10.02 9.72
C ASN A 30 13.78 -8.75 8.90
N PHE A 31 14.53 -8.55 7.83
CA PHE A 31 14.36 -7.40 6.95
C PHE A 31 12.99 -7.40 6.28
N VAL A 32 12.57 -8.53 5.69
CA VAL A 32 11.26 -8.66 5.02
C VAL A 32 10.11 -8.38 5.99
N SER A 33 10.16 -8.94 7.19
CA SER A 33 9.13 -8.73 8.22
C SER A 33 9.00 -7.25 8.64
N SER A 34 10.15 -6.61 8.91
CA SER A 34 10.22 -5.20 9.31
C SER A 34 9.77 -4.26 8.18
N PHE A 35 10.24 -4.54 6.97
CA PHE A 35 9.91 -3.78 5.76
C PHE A 35 8.41 -3.81 5.46
N TRP A 36 7.77 -4.96 5.64
CA TRP A 36 6.34 -5.10 5.40
C TRP A 36 5.48 -4.31 6.39
N THR A 37 5.87 -4.39 7.65
CA THR A 37 5.23 -3.63 8.72
C THR A 37 5.32 -2.13 8.45
N ALA A 38 6.48 -1.65 8.00
CA ALA A 38 6.67 -0.25 7.62
C ALA A 38 5.81 0.18 6.43
N ILE A 39 5.69 -0.64 5.38
CA ILE A 39 4.84 -0.31 4.20
C ILE A 39 3.37 -0.23 4.60
N ARG A 40 2.87 -1.23 5.33
CA ARG A 40 1.49 -1.26 5.80
C ARG A 40 1.19 -0.03 6.66
N TYR A 41 2.08 0.27 7.61
CA TYR A 41 1.92 1.42 8.48
C TYR A 41 1.93 2.72 7.67
N LYS A 42 2.87 2.91 6.75
CA LYS A 42 3.00 4.14 5.97
C LYS A 42 1.79 4.37 5.05
N ALA A 43 1.29 3.35 4.36
CA ALA A 43 0.17 3.51 3.43
C ALA A 43 -1.16 3.79 4.15
N VAL A 44 -1.45 3.06 5.23
CA VAL A 44 -2.70 3.23 6.00
C VAL A 44 -2.66 4.52 6.82
N ASN A 45 -1.54 4.80 7.50
CA ASN A 45 -1.43 5.97 8.34
C ASN A 45 -1.35 7.27 7.52
N ASN A 46 -0.73 7.25 6.33
CA ASN A 46 -0.83 8.40 5.42
C ASN A 46 -2.26 8.62 4.97
N PHE A 47 -2.99 7.56 4.59
CA PHE A 47 -4.39 7.72 4.19
C PHE A 47 -5.24 8.29 5.33
N ASP A 48 -5.09 7.75 6.55
CA ASP A 48 -5.83 8.22 7.72
C ASP A 48 -5.51 9.69 8.05
N ARG A 49 -4.22 10.09 8.02
CA ARG A 49 -3.84 11.49 8.20
C ARG A 49 -4.46 12.43 7.17
N HIS A 50 -4.36 12.12 5.89
CA HIS A 50 -4.93 12.98 4.83
C HIS A 50 -6.46 13.04 4.92
N ARG A 51 -7.12 11.94 5.30
CA ARG A 51 -8.55 11.94 5.57
C ARG A 51 -8.89 12.88 6.73
N ASP A 52 -8.17 12.77 7.85
CA ASP A 52 -8.45 13.56 9.05
C ASP A 52 -8.22 15.06 8.80
N ASP A 53 -7.17 15.40 8.05
CA ASP A 53 -6.90 16.77 7.60
C ASP A 53 -8.05 17.31 6.72
N LEU A 54 -8.51 16.52 5.73
CA LEU A 54 -9.62 16.93 4.85
C LEU A 54 -10.95 17.08 5.60
N VAL A 55 -11.21 16.24 6.61
CA VAL A 55 -12.40 16.36 7.47
C VAL A 55 -12.31 17.62 8.34
N ALA A 56 -11.15 17.90 8.93
CA ALA A 56 -10.93 19.12 9.70
C ALA A 56 -11.14 20.37 8.84
N GLU A 57 -10.65 20.37 7.60
CA GLU A 57 -10.86 21.46 6.66
C GLU A 57 -12.33 21.61 6.22
N LEU A 58 -13.09 20.52 6.07
CA LEU A 58 -14.52 20.60 5.79
C LEU A 58 -15.27 21.21 6.97
N ASN A 59 -15.01 20.74 8.18
CA ASN A 59 -15.63 21.25 9.41
C ASN A 59 -15.34 22.74 9.62
N ALA A 60 -14.17 23.24 9.20
CA ALA A 60 -13.84 24.66 9.28
C ALA A 60 -14.67 25.54 8.33
N VAL A 61 -15.17 25.00 7.21
CA VAL A 61 -16.01 25.75 6.25
C VAL A 61 -17.47 25.82 6.71
N TYR A 62 -17.95 24.80 7.41
CA TYR A 62 -19.30 24.79 7.98
C TYR A 62 -19.26 25.32 9.42
N THR A 63 -19.13 26.63 9.57
CA THR A 63 -18.99 27.36 10.85
C THR A 63 -20.18 27.29 11.82
N SER A 64 -21.25 26.53 11.52
CA SER A 64 -22.42 26.41 12.40
C SER A 64 -23.22 25.12 12.16
N GLY A 65 -23.26 24.21 13.14
CA GLY A 65 -24.10 23.01 13.14
C GLY A 65 -23.33 21.69 13.25
N ASN A 66 -24.03 20.59 13.57
CA ASN A 66 -23.46 19.23 13.67
C ASN A 66 -23.07 18.71 12.27
N CYS A 67 -21.98 19.27 11.72
CA CYS A 67 -21.54 19.08 10.34
C CYS A 67 -21.20 17.61 10.01
N SER A 68 -20.86 16.84 11.04
CA SER A 68 -20.64 15.38 11.02
C SER A 68 -21.77 14.61 10.33
N ASP A 69 -23.00 15.11 10.43
CA ASP A 69 -24.23 14.44 9.98
C ASP A 69 -24.79 15.05 8.68
N SER A 70 -24.06 15.96 8.02
CA SER A 70 -24.50 16.50 6.73
C SER A 70 -24.32 15.46 5.61
N ASP A 71 -25.32 15.28 4.75
CA ASP A 71 -25.29 14.37 3.61
C ASP A 71 -23.97 14.39 2.79
N PRO A 72 -23.37 15.55 2.45
CA PRO A 72 -22.09 15.59 1.73
C PRO A 72 -20.90 15.09 2.56
N VAL A 73 -20.90 15.31 3.89
CA VAL A 73 -19.86 14.79 4.79
C VAL A 73 -20.02 13.28 5.01
N ILE A 74 -21.26 12.79 5.11
CA ILE A 74 -21.55 11.35 5.18
C ILE A 74 -21.07 10.66 3.90
N ALA A 75 -21.42 11.19 2.72
CA ALA A 75 -20.98 10.64 1.44
C ALA A 75 -19.45 10.64 1.30
N PHE A 76 -18.77 11.70 1.76
CA PHE A 76 -17.31 11.76 1.81
C PHE A 76 -16.72 10.69 2.72
N ASN A 77 -17.29 10.51 3.91
CA ASN A 77 -16.84 9.49 4.87
C ASN A 77 -17.07 8.07 4.35
N GLU A 78 -18.17 7.81 3.64
CA GLU A 78 -18.42 6.53 2.98
C GLU A 78 -17.42 6.25 1.85
N GLU A 79 -17.10 7.26 1.03
CA GLU A 79 -16.09 7.14 -0.03
C GLU A 79 -14.70 6.82 0.58
N ALA A 80 -14.32 7.55 1.64
CA ALA A 80 -13.09 7.33 2.37
C ALA A 80 -13.03 5.95 3.02
N ALA A 81 -14.13 5.49 3.62
CA ALA A 81 -14.24 4.14 4.20
C ALA A 81 -14.11 3.06 3.12
N GLY A 82 -14.66 3.29 1.92
CA GLY A 82 -14.51 2.41 0.77
C GLY A 82 -13.05 2.24 0.33
N TYR A 83 -12.31 3.34 0.22
CA TYR A 83 -10.87 3.30 -0.09
C TYR A 83 -10.06 2.62 1.01
N LYS A 84 -10.35 2.92 2.29
CA LYS A 84 -9.70 2.28 3.44
C LYS A 84 -9.95 0.77 3.45
N LYS A 85 -11.16 0.32 3.14
CA LYS A 85 -11.50 -1.11 3.07
C LYS A 85 -10.69 -1.82 1.98
N LYS A 86 -10.57 -1.21 0.80
CA LYS A 86 -9.76 -1.75 -0.31
C LYS A 86 -8.27 -1.77 0.03
N LEU A 87 -7.74 -0.70 0.64
CA LEU A 87 -6.34 -0.63 1.09
C LEU A 87 -6.05 -1.67 2.19
N SER A 88 -6.99 -1.86 3.12
CA SER A 88 -6.92 -2.88 4.18
C SER A 88 -6.94 -4.29 3.60
N PHE A 89 -7.80 -4.56 2.62
CA PHE A 89 -7.81 -5.83 1.90
C PHE A 89 -6.49 -6.10 1.17
N LEU A 90 -5.99 -5.10 0.42
CA LEU A 90 -4.69 -5.20 -0.25
C LEU A 90 -3.58 -5.47 0.77
N SER A 91 -3.58 -4.78 1.90
CA SER A 91 -2.64 -5.00 2.99
C SER A 91 -2.72 -6.42 3.59
N LYS A 92 -3.93 -7.00 3.73
CA LYS A 92 -4.11 -8.38 4.19
C LYS A 92 -3.55 -9.39 3.19
N VAL A 93 -3.88 -9.26 1.92
CA VAL A 93 -3.35 -10.13 0.83
C VAL A 93 -1.83 -10.07 0.82
N ALA A 94 -1.32 -8.84 0.85
CA ALA A 94 0.09 -8.57 0.89
C ALA A 94 0.73 -9.26 2.13
N THR A 95 0.15 -9.10 3.32
CA THR A 95 0.64 -9.76 4.56
C THR A 95 0.66 -11.28 4.45
N CYS A 96 -0.38 -11.88 3.86
CA CYS A 96 -0.43 -13.32 3.63
C CYS A 96 0.74 -13.80 2.77
N ILE A 97 1.04 -13.09 1.68
CA ILE A 97 2.17 -13.39 0.79
C ILE A 97 3.51 -13.19 1.50
N GLY A 98 3.65 -12.13 2.30
CA GLY A 98 4.84 -11.90 3.11
C GLY A 98 5.10 -13.03 4.11
N VAL A 99 4.06 -13.51 4.81
CA VAL A 99 4.15 -14.67 5.72
C VAL A 99 4.55 -15.92 4.96
N PHE A 100 3.96 -16.17 3.80
CA PHE A 100 4.33 -17.31 2.95
C PHE A 100 5.81 -17.27 2.56
N LEU A 101 6.31 -16.12 2.12
CA LEU A 101 7.73 -15.94 1.77
C LEU A 101 8.65 -16.19 2.98
N VAL A 102 8.29 -15.67 4.16
CA VAL A 102 9.05 -15.92 5.39
C VAL A 102 9.09 -17.40 5.74
N LEU A 103 7.96 -18.11 5.66
CA LEU A 103 7.91 -19.56 5.87
C LEU A 103 8.78 -20.32 4.86
N SER A 104 8.78 -19.92 3.58
CA SER A 104 9.67 -20.49 2.57
C SER A 104 11.14 -20.26 2.89
N GLN A 105 11.51 -19.09 3.42
CA GLN A 105 12.88 -18.81 3.86
C GLN A 105 13.28 -19.65 5.09
N PHE A 106 12.37 -19.88 6.03
CA PHE A 106 12.61 -20.81 7.15
C PHE A 106 12.80 -22.25 6.68
N LEU A 107 12.03 -22.70 5.69
CA LEU A 107 12.21 -24.02 5.08
C LEU A 107 13.59 -24.11 4.40
N LEU A 108 13.99 -23.09 3.66
CA LEU A 108 15.32 -23.01 3.05
C LEU A 108 16.42 -23.08 4.10
N LEU A 109 16.25 -22.35 5.21
CA LEU A 109 17.17 -22.36 6.34
C LEU A 109 17.31 -23.76 6.96
N ALA A 110 16.21 -24.49 7.11
CA ALA A 110 16.22 -25.87 7.57
C ALA A 110 16.96 -26.79 6.59
N ILE A 111 16.72 -26.64 5.28
CA ILE A 111 17.40 -27.43 4.24
C ILE A 111 18.92 -27.18 4.27
N ILE A 112 19.36 -25.92 4.40
CA ILE A 112 20.78 -25.58 4.56
C ILE A 112 21.38 -26.28 5.79
N GLY A 113 20.64 -26.30 6.91
CA GLY A 113 21.09 -26.93 8.15
C GLY A 113 21.20 -28.45 8.08
N PHE A 114 20.26 -29.13 7.41
CA PHE A 114 20.21 -30.60 7.32
C PHE A 114 20.97 -31.19 6.11
N ALA A 115 21.08 -30.44 5.01
CA ALA A 115 21.67 -30.89 3.76
C ALA A 115 22.51 -29.78 3.09
N PRO A 116 23.64 -29.36 3.71
CA PRO A 116 24.44 -28.22 3.23
C PRO A 116 25.11 -28.48 1.87
N GLN A 117 25.32 -29.74 1.50
CA GLN A 117 25.93 -30.14 0.23
C GLN A 117 24.93 -30.28 -0.92
N PHE A 118 23.67 -29.86 -0.72
CA PHE A 118 22.70 -29.86 -1.80
C PHE A 118 23.17 -28.89 -2.90
N SER A 119 23.23 -29.38 -4.13
CA SER A 119 23.59 -28.56 -5.27
C SER A 119 22.36 -27.92 -5.87
N LEU A 120 22.43 -26.61 -6.12
CA LEU A 120 21.44 -25.85 -6.85
C LEU A 120 21.96 -25.55 -8.25
N THR A 121 21.06 -25.65 -9.22
CA THR A 121 21.29 -25.10 -10.54
C THR A 121 21.18 -23.58 -10.51
N LEU A 122 21.88 -22.90 -11.43
CA LEU A 122 21.77 -21.44 -11.59
C LEU A 122 20.31 -20.98 -11.77
N PHE A 123 19.50 -21.78 -12.48
CA PHE A 123 18.09 -21.48 -12.72
C PHE A 123 17.28 -21.46 -11.41
N GLU A 124 17.49 -22.43 -10.52
CA GLU A 124 16.82 -22.48 -9.22
C GLU A 124 17.23 -21.31 -8.33
N ALA A 125 18.53 -20.98 -8.32
CA ALA A 125 19.08 -19.84 -7.59
C ALA A 125 18.45 -18.51 -8.04
N ILE A 126 18.40 -18.25 -9.35
CA ILE A 126 17.77 -17.05 -9.92
C ILE A 126 16.27 -17.03 -9.60
N SER A 127 15.59 -18.17 -9.72
CA SER A 127 14.16 -18.28 -9.43
C SER A 127 13.83 -17.95 -7.97
N MET A 128 14.64 -18.42 -7.01
CA MET A 128 14.49 -18.07 -5.60
C MET A 128 14.66 -16.58 -5.33
N VAL A 129 15.65 -15.93 -5.97
CA VAL A 129 15.85 -14.48 -5.87
C VAL A 129 14.64 -13.75 -6.44
N PHE A 130 14.19 -14.11 -7.64
CA PHE A 130 13.03 -13.48 -8.28
C PHE A 130 11.76 -13.62 -7.43
N LEU A 131 11.46 -14.83 -6.93
CA LEU A 131 10.29 -15.09 -6.10
C LEU A 131 10.30 -14.33 -4.77
N SER A 132 11.48 -14.07 -4.18
CA SER A 132 11.57 -13.31 -2.93
C SER A 132 11.43 -11.80 -3.13
N LEU A 133 11.97 -11.27 -4.23
CA LEU A 133 12.15 -9.82 -4.43
C LEU A 133 11.01 -9.19 -5.22
N VAL A 134 10.54 -9.86 -6.28
CA VAL A 134 9.57 -9.30 -7.22
C VAL A 134 8.19 -9.11 -6.60
N PRO A 135 7.58 -10.10 -5.90
CA PRO A 135 6.26 -9.91 -5.30
C PRO A 135 6.26 -8.76 -4.30
N SER A 136 7.27 -8.71 -3.43
CA SER A 136 7.44 -7.67 -2.41
C SER A 136 7.49 -6.27 -3.04
N THR A 137 8.24 -6.12 -4.14
CA THR A 137 8.39 -4.85 -4.86
C THR A 137 7.09 -4.47 -5.57
N LEU A 138 6.41 -5.41 -6.22
CA LEU A 138 5.13 -5.19 -6.89
C LEU A 138 4.06 -4.69 -5.92
N PHE A 139 3.85 -5.36 -4.79
CA PHE A 139 2.86 -4.94 -3.80
C PHE A 139 3.16 -3.56 -3.21
N ARG A 140 4.44 -3.20 -3.06
CA ARG A 140 4.84 -1.86 -2.63
C ARG A 140 4.43 -0.81 -3.65
N VAL A 141 4.74 -1.03 -4.93
CA VAL A 141 4.41 -0.08 -6.00
C VAL A 141 2.90 0.07 -6.13
N ILE A 142 2.16 -1.05 -6.13
CA ILE A 142 0.70 -1.06 -6.21
C ILE A 142 0.09 -0.35 -4.99
N GLY A 143 0.53 -0.67 -3.78
CA GLY A 143 0.03 -0.05 -2.55
C GLY A 143 0.29 1.45 -2.48
N ALA A 144 1.49 1.90 -2.87
CA ALA A 144 1.84 3.31 -2.92
C ALA A 144 1.03 4.07 -3.98
N PHE A 145 0.92 3.50 -5.19
CA PHE A 145 0.14 4.11 -6.27
C PHE A 145 -1.34 4.20 -5.91
N TYR A 146 -1.91 3.13 -5.35
CA TYR A 146 -3.31 3.10 -4.95
C TYR A 146 -3.61 4.08 -3.82
N SER A 147 -2.75 4.16 -2.80
CA SER A 147 -2.87 5.13 -1.71
C SER A 147 -2.84 6.57 -2.25
N ASN A 148 -1.85 6.91 -3.08
CA ASN A 148 -1.73 8.25 -3.66
C ASN A 148 -2.93 8.60 -4.57
N SER A 149 -3.37 7.66 -5.40
CA SER A 149 -4.54 7.85 -6.27
C SER A 149 -5.83 8.06 -5.47
N SER A 150 -6.01 7.32 -4.38
CA SER A 150 -7.18 7.45 -3.50
C SER A 150 -7.19 8.78 -2.76
N VAL A 151 -6.03 9.24 -2.25
CA VAL A 151 -5.90 10.56 -1.63
C VAL A 151 -6.26 11.68 -2.61
N LYS A 152 -5.73 11.64 -3.84
CA LYS A 152 -6.06 12.64 -4.88
C LYS A 152 -7.54 12.68 -5.24
N LYS A 153 -8.24 11.54 -5.19
CA LYS A 153 -9.69 11.51 -5.41
C LYS A 153 -10.44 12.14 -4.24
N LEU A 154 -10.06 11.78 -3.02
CA LEU A 154 -10.61 12.39 -1.79
C LEU A 154 -10.43 13.91 -1.78
N GLU A 155 -9.26 14.39 -2.17
CA GLU A 155 -8.94 15.81 -2.25
C GLU A 155 -9.88 16.55 -3.22
N LYS A 156 -10.13 15.98 -4.42
CA LYS A 156 -11.09 16.53 -5.39
C LYS A 156 -12.52 16.55 -4.84
N THR A 157 -12.95 15.48 -4.17
CA THR A 157 -14.28 15.42 -3.54
C THR A 157 -14.40 16.50 -2.46
N SER A 158 -13.37 16.64 -1.61
CA SER A 158 -13.31 17.67 -0.56
C SER A 158 -13.36 19.09 -1.13
N GLU A 159 -12.57 19.40 -2.16
CA GLU A 159 -12.61 20.71 -2.83
C GLU A 159 -13.99 21.02 -3.42
N THR A 160 -14.64 20.01 -4.00
CA THR A 160 -15.99 20.16 -4.56
C THR A 160 -17.00 20.49 -3.46
N ILE A 161 -16.98 19.76 -2.34
CA ILE A 161 -17.85 20.02 -1.20
C ILE A 161 -17.61 21.43 -0.64
N LYS A 162 -16.35 21.83 -0.46
CA LYS A 162 -15.99 23.18 0.02
C LYS A 162 -16.51 24.29 -0.89
N ARG A 163 -16.41 24.11 -2.21
CA ARG A 163 -16.93 25.10 -3.18
C ARG A 163 -18.45 25.21 -3.10
N SER A 164 -19.15 24.07 -3.04
CA SER A 164 -20.61 24.05 -2.91
C SER A 164 -21.06 24.67 -1.58
N ALA A 165 -20.36 24.40 -0.48
CA ALA A 165 -20.64 24.99 0.83
C ALA A 165 -20.49 26.52 0.81
N LYS A 166 -19.38 27.03 0.24
CA LYS A 166 -19.14 28.47 0.10
C LYS A 166 -20.16 29.15 -0.81
N ALA A 167 -20.57 28.50 -1.90
CA ALA A 167 -21.61 29.02 -2.78
C ALA A 167 -22.95 29.13 -2.05
N ALA A 168 -23.36 28.09 -1.34
CA ALA A 168 -24.59 28.09 -0.55
C ALA A 168 -24.60 29.15 0.55
N LEU A 169 -23.47 29.38 1.23
CA LEU A 169 -23.34 30.45 2.21
C LEU A 169 -23.51 31.85 1.58
N ASN A 170 -22.85 32.10 0.44
CA ASN A 170 -22.96 33.37 -0.27
C ASN A 170 -24.37 33.63 -0.81
N ASP A 171 -25.06 32.59 -1.30
CA ASP A 171 -26.44 32.69 -1.75
C ASP A 171 -27.40 32.97 -0.59
N ASN A 172 -27.20 32.33 0.57
CA ASN A 172 -27.97 32.59 1.78
C ASN A 172 -27.72 34.01 2.34
N GLU A 173 -26.49 34.49 2.34
CA GLU A 173 -26.16 35.86 2.76
C GLU A 173 -26.87 36.88 1.86
N LYS A 174 -26.77 36.72 0.53
CA LYS A 174 -27.47 37.60 -0.42
C LYS A 174 -28.97 37.60 -0.24
N ALA A 175 -29.58 36.41 -0.10
CA ALA A 175 -31.01 36.29 0.15
C ALA A 175 -31.42 36.98 1.47
N ALA A 176 -30.63 36.88 2.53
CA ALA A 176 -30.90 37.55 3.79
C ALA A 176 -30.82 39.09 3.67
N TYR A 177 -29.85 39.62 2.91
CA TYR A 177 -29.74 41.06 2.65
C TYR A 177 -30.89 41.59 1.79
N ASP A 178 -31.28 40.87 0.73
CA ASP A 178 -32.41 41.26 -0.13
C ASP A 178 -33.75 41.26 0.62
N VAL A 179 -33.95 40.31 1.54
CA VAL A 179 -35.13 40.27 2.41
C VAL A 179 -35.17 41.47 3.35
N GLN A 180 -34.06 41.84 3.99
CA GLN A 180 -34.00 43.03 4.87
C GLN A 180 -34.29 44.34 4.14
N LEU A 181 -33.84 44.49 2.89
CA LEU A 181 -34.13 45.64 2.04
C LEU A 181 -35.60 45.74 1.61
N SER A 182 -36.31 44.62 1.47
CA SER A 182 -37.73 44.62 1.11
C SER A 182 -38.69 44.83 2.28
N VAL A 183 -38.26 44.55 3.52
CA VAL A 183 -39.06 44.77 4.75
C VAL A 183 -38.88 46.19 5.30
N GLY A 184 -37.82 46.89 4.90
CA GLY A 184 -37.51 48.26 5.33
C GLY A 184 -38.09 49.40 4.48
N ASN A 185 -38.77 49.09 3.36
CA ASN A 185 -39.51 50.04 2.51
C ASN A 185 -41.01 49.79 2.60
#